data_AF-A0A8T4J599-F1
#
_entry.id   AF-A0A8T4J599-F1
#
_cell.length_a   1.000
_cell.length_b   1.000
_cell.length_c   1.000
_cell.angle_alpha   90.00
_cell.angle_beta   90.00
_cell.angle_gamma   90.00
#
_symmetry.space_group_name_H-M   'P 1'
#
loop_
_entity.id
_entity.type
_entity.pdbx_description
1 polymer ?
#
loop_
_entity_poly.entity_id
_entity_poly.type
_entity_poly.pdbx_seq_one_letter_code
_entity_poly.pdbx_strand_id
1 'polypeptide(L)'
;GALLLAPVYGVSLALQGGFSPSAATVGPLLYVGVFSSAVAYFTWNKAVAMVGAARAGVVYYLQPVFVALLSALLLGERATPTQALCMIPVVAGVALGATGGGAGAGGRTGPAERAGVRSPHGRLGRQEAAHPAHTR
;
A
#
# COMPACT_ATOMS: atom_id res chain seq x y z
N GLY A 1 -13.21 15.20 7.77
CA GLY A 1 -13.00 15.16 6.30
C GLY A 1 -14.02 16.03 5.59
N ALA A 2 -15.26 15.55 5.44
CA ALA A 2 -16.31 16.22 4.67
C ALA A 2 -16.64 17.66 5.14
N LEU A 3 -16.71 17.90 6.45
CA LEU A 3 -16.95 19.25 7.01
C LEU A 3 -15.86 20.27 6.64
N LEU A 4 -14.61 19.81 6.52
CA LEU A 4 -13.48 20.64 6.10
C LEU A 4 -13.53 20.99 4.60
N LEU A 5 -14.14 20.11 3.79
CA LEU A 5 -14.34 20.32 2.35
C LEU A 5 -15.62 21.11 2.03
N ALA A 6 -16.55 21.23 2.99
CA ALA A 6 -17.83 21.91 2.80
C ALA A 6 -17.71 23.36 2.26
N PRO A 7 -16.84 24.25 2.80
CA PRO A 7 -16.70 25.60 2.26
C PRO A 7 -16.10 25.61 0.85
N VAL A 8 -15.13 24.73 0.58
CA VAL A 8 -14.53 24.57 -0.76
C VAL A 8 -15.56 24.07 -1.78
N TYR A 9 -16.40 23.12 -1.37
CA TYR A 9 -17.48 22.61 -2.20
C TYR A 9 -18.55 23.68 -2.48
N GLY A 10 -18.90 24.50 -1.49
CA GLY A 10 -19.80 25.65 -1.67
C GLY A 10 -19.26 26.68 -2.68
N VAL A 11 -17.96 27.00 -2.61
CA VAL A 11 -17.30 27.88 -3.58
C VAL A 11 -17.27 27.25 -4.98
N SER A 12 -16.99 25.95 -5.07
CA SER A 12 -17.01 25.22 -6.35
C SER A 12 -18.39 25.23 -7.00
N LEU A 13 -19.46 25.01 -6.23
CA LEU A 13 -20.85 25.09 -6.73
C LEU A 13 -21.21 26.50 -7.21
N ALA A 14 -20.75 27.54 -6.51
CA ALA A 14 -21.02 28.93 -6.88
C ALA A 14 -20.29 29.37 -8.15
N LEU A 15 -19.07 28.86 -8.40
CA LEU A 15 -18.24 29.25 -9.55
C LEU A 15 -18.42 28.37 -10.78
N GLN A 16 -18.65 27.06 -10.61
CA GLN A 16 -18.64 26.07 -11.70
C GLN A 16 -20.01 25.42 -11.96
N GLY A 17 -20.99 25.65 -11.09
CA GLY A 17 -22.29 24.97 -11.15
C GLY A 17 -22.24 23.53 -10.62
N GLY A 18 -23.41 22.96 -10.38
CA GLY A 18 -23.56 21.58 -9.88
C GLY A 18 -23.28 20.53 -10.95
N PHE A 19 -22.95 19.32 -10.51
CA PHE A 19 -22.87 18.16 -11.38
C PHE A 19 -24.26 17.82 -11.91
N SER A 20 -24.46 17.86 -13.23
CA SER A 20 -25.68 17.37 -13.86
C SER A 20 -25.55 15.86 -14.06
N PRO A 21 -26.32 15.01 -13.36
CA PRO A 21 -26.26 13.57 -13.53
C PRO A 21 -26.88 13.19 -14.88
N SER A 22 -26.08 13.26 -15.93
CA SER A 22 -26.42 12.75 -17.26
C SER A 22 -25.81 11.37 -17.48
N ALA A 23 -26.38 10.57 -18.38
CA ALA A 23 -25.82 9.26 -18.76
C ALA A 23 -24.37 9.36 -19.27
N ALA A 24 -24.02 10.49 -19.92
CA ALA A 24 -22.67 10.77 -20.41
C ALA A 24 -21.65 10.97 -19.26
N THR A 25 -22.11 11.31 -18.05
CA THR A 25 -21.24 11.60 -16.91
C THR A 25 -21.25 10.46 -15.89
N VAL A 26 -22.42 9.86 -15.65
CA VAL A 26 -22.59 8.75 -14.69
C VAL A 26 -21.91 7.48 -15.19
N GLY A 27 -22.01 7.16 -16.48
CA GLY A 27 -21.42 5.94 -17.05
C GLY A 27 -19.90 5.84 -16.84
N PRO A 28 -19.11 6.85 -17.26
CA PRO A 28 -17.66 6.89 -17.01
C PRO A 28 -17.29 6.88 -15.53
N LEU A 29 -18.04 7.61 -14.68
CA LEU A 29 -17.82 7.61 -13.23
C LEU A 29 -17.99 6.22 -12.62
N LEU A 30 -19.05 5.50 -13.01
CA LEU A 30 -19.28 4.13 -12.55
C LEU A 30 -18.21 3.17 -13.06
N TYR A 31 -17.80 3.30 -14.33
CA TYR A 31 -16.73 2.48 -14.89
C TYR A 31 -15.41 2.67 -14.14
N VAL A 32 -14.99 3.91 -13.92
CA VAL A 32 -13.75 4.21 -13.18
C VAL A 32 -13.87 3.82 -11.71
N GLY A 33 -15.02 4.07 -11.07
CA GLY A 33 -15.24 3.72 -9.67
C GLY A 33 -15.24 2.21 -9.42
N VAL A 34 -15.94 1.44 -10.25
CA VAL A 34 -16.06 -0.01 -10.04
C VAL A 34 -14.85 -0.74 -10.62
N PHE A 35 -14.57 -0.53 -11.91
CA PHE A 35 -13.57 -1.32 -12.61
C PHE A 35 -12.15 -0.83 -12.31
N SER A 36 -11.91 0.48 -12.43
CA SER A 36 -10.57 1.03 -12.21
C SER A 36 -10.17 1.05 -10.74
N SER A 37 -11.13 1.16 -9.80
CA SER A 37 -10.81 1.17 -8.37
C SER A 37 -11.08 -0.18 -7.70
N ALA A 38 -12.32 -0.69 -7.64
CA ALA A 38 -12.61 -1.89 -6.85
C ALA A 38 -11.87 -3.14 -7.37
N VAL A 39 -11.90 -3.40 -8.69
CA VAL A 39 -11.21 -4.55 -9.28
C VAL A 39 -9.70 -4.40 -9.20
N ALA A 40 -9.17 -3.21 -9.49
CA ALA A 40 -7.74 -2.96 -9.43
C ALA A 40 -7.19 -3.13 -8.00
N TYR A 41 -7.86 -2.55 -7.00
CA TYR A 41 -7.45 -2.71 -5.61
C TYR A 41 -7.54 -4.16 -5.16
N PHE A 42 -8.60 -4.89 -5.52
CA PHE A 42 -8.71 -6.30 -5.14
C PHE A 42 -7.58 -7.13 -5.76
N THR A 43 -7.32 -6.93 -7.05
CA THR A 43 -6.26 -7.63 -7.79
C THR A 43 -4.88 -7.28 -7.23
N TRP A 44 -4.64 -6.00 -6.93
CA TRP A 44 -3.41 -5.52 -6.34
C TRP A 44 -3.17 -6.13 -4.95
N ASN A 45 -4.16 -6.08 -4.06
CA ASN A 45 -4.04 -6.69 -2.74
C ASN A 45 -3.75 -8.19 -2.83
N LYS A 46 -4.41 -8.90 -3.75
CA LYS A 46 -4.13 -10.32 -4.00
C LYS A 46 -2.72 -10.55 -4.57
N ALA A 47 -2.26 -9.72 -5.50
CA ALA A 47 -0.90 -9.80 -6.05
C ALA A 47 0.16 -9.55 -4.97
N VAL A 48 -0.04 -8.54 -4.12
CA VAL A 48 0.83 -8.26 -2.96
C VAL A 48 0.85 -9.44 -1.99
N ALA A 49 -0.29 -10.06 -1.72
CA ALA A 49 -0.37 -11.24 -0.84
C ALA A 49 0.40 -12.45 -1.40
N MET A 50 0.43 -12.64 -2.73
CA MET A 50 1.15 -13.75 -3.37
C MET A 50 2.64 -13.48 -3.56
N VAL A 51 3.01 -12.25 -3.95
CA VAL A 51 4.38 -11.88 -4.35
C VAL A 51 5.19 -11.29 -3.19
N GLY A 52 4.51 -10.81 -2.14
CA GLY A 52 5.08 -10.17 -0.97
C GLY A 52 5.33 -8.67 -1.16
N ALA A 53 5.22 -7.91 -0.07
CA ALA A 53 5.28 -6.44 -0.08
C ALA A 53 6.58 -5.87 -0.67
N ALA A 54 7.72 -6.50 -0.39
CA ALA A 54 9.02 -6.03 -0.88
C ALA A 54 9.14 -6.09 -2.41
N ARG A 55 8.67 -7.19 -3.02
CA ARG A 55 8.69 -7.36 -4.49
C ARG A 55 7.59 -6.52 -5.16
N ALA A 56 6.43 -6.37 -4.54
CA ALA A 56 5.37 -5.49 -5.02
C ALA A 56 5.80 -4.01 -5.07
N GLY A 57 6.61 -3.56 -4.11
CA GLY A 57 7.20 -2.22 -4.12
C GLY A 57 8.08 -1.97 -5.35
N VAL A 58 8.82 -2.98 -5.83
CA VAL A 58 9.62 -2.86 -7.05
C VAL A 58 8.73 -2.75 -8.29
N VAL A 59 7.58 -3.43 -8.33
CA VAL A 59 6.61 -3.34 -9.43
C VAL A 59 6.02 -1.93 -9.55
N TYR A 60 5.86 -1.21 -8.44
CA TYR A 60 5.41 0.19 -8.47
C TYR A 60 6.36 1.12 -9.25
N TYR A 61 7.66 0.81 -9.29
CA TYR A 61 8.62 1.58 -10.09
C TYR A 61 8.46 1.37 -11.60
N LEU A 62 7.85 0.27 -12.03
CA LEU A 62 7.50 0.02 -13.43
C LEU A 62 6.19 0.70 -13.85
N GLN A 63 5.36 1.12 -12.89
CA GLN A 63 4.10 1.81 -13.16
C GLN A 63 4.23 2.99 -14.15
N PRO A 64 5.17 3.95 -14.01
CA PRO A 64 5.31 5.05 -14.98
C PRO A 64 5.62 4.58 -16.40
N VAL A 65 6.38 3.49 -16.56
CA VAL A 65 6.70 2.92 -17.88
C VAL A 65 5.46 2.32 -18.52
N PHE A 66 4.69 1.53 -17.77
CA PHE A 66 3.44 0.95 -18.27
C PHE A 66 2.41 2.02 -18.62
N VAL A 67 2.28 3.07 -17.79
CA VAL A 67 1.37 4.19 -18.07
C VAL A 67 1.78 4.93 -19.34
N ALA A 68 3.07 5.21 -19.53
CA ALA A 68 3.57 5.86 -20.74
C ALA A 68 3.32 5.01 -22.00
N LEU A 69 3.60 3.71 -21.92
CA LEU A 69 3.38 2.77 -23.01
C LEU A 69 1.89 2.64 -23.37
N LEU A 70 1.02 2.45 -22.38
CA LEU A 70 -0.42 2.35 -22.58
C LEU A 70 -1.00 3.67 -23.11
N SER A 71 -0.51 4.82 -22.65
CA SER A 71 -0.91 6.12 -23.18
C SER A 71 -0.53 6.27 -24.65
N ALA A 72 0.68 5.87 -25.04
CA ALA A 72 1.11 5.92 -26.43
C ALA A 72 0.28 4.97 -27.32
N LEU A 73 -0.08 3.78 -26.81
CA LEU A 73 -0.79 2.76 -27.57
C LEU A 73 -2.30 2.99 -27.66
N LEU A 74 -2.96 3.37 -26.55
CA LEU A 74 -4.43 3.55 -26.51
C LEU A 74 -4.86 4.93 -27.00
N LEU A 75 -4.11 5.99 -26.68
CA LEU A 75 -4.47 7.37 -27.03
C LEU A 75 -3.88 7.81 -28.37
N GLY A 76 -2.81 7.16 -28.85
CA GLY A 76 -2.13 7.53 -30.10
C GLY A 76 -1.45 8.92 -30.06
N GLU A 77 -1.45 9.57 -28.91
CA GLU A 77 -0.85 10.89 -28.69
C GLU A 77 0.68 10.77 -28.69
N ARG A 78 1.35 11.56 -29.54
CA ARG A 78 2.81 11.70 -29.50
C ARG A 78 3.18 12.37 -28.19
N ALA A 79 4.03 11.71 -27.40
CA ALA A 79 4.51 12.24 -26.14
C ALA A 79 4.96 13.70 -26.31
N THR A 80 4.23 14.62 -25.68
CA THR A 80 4.52 16.05 -25.78
C THR A 80 5.85 16.35 -25.08
N PRO A 81 6.62 17.37 -25.49
CA PRO A 81 7.87 17.74 -24.84
C PRO A 81 7.70 18.00 -23.33
N THR A 82 6.52 18.49 -22.92
CA THR A 82 6.12 18.67 -21.53
C THR A 82 5.92 17.35 -20.77
N GLN A 83 5.36 16.31 -21.39
CA GLN A 83 5.34 14.96 -20.80
C GLN A 83 6.74 14.39 -20.63
N ALA A 84 7.63 14.60 -21.59
CA ALA A 84 9.03 14.18 -21.46
C ALA A 84 9.73 14.87 -20.28
N LEU A 85 9.48 16.17 -20.08
CA LEU A 85 10.02 16.94 -18.95
C LEU A 85 9.58 16.39 -17.60
N CYS A 86 8.34 15.91 -17.47
CA CYS A 86 7.84 15.26 -16.25
C CYS A 86 8.36 13.82 -16.10
N MET A 87 8.57 13.11 -17.20
CA MET A 87 8.99 11.71 -17.21
C MET A 87 10.47 11.54 -16.81
N ILE A 88 11.34 12.47 -17.21
CA ILE A 88 12.77 12.46 -16.89
C ILE A 88 13.06 12.37 -15.37
N PRO A 89 12.54 13.26 -14.51
CA PRO A 89 12.81 13.19 -13.06
C PRO A 89 12.17 11.96 -12.40
N VAL A 90 11.01 11.50 -12.87
CA VAL A 90 10.37 10.27 -12.37
C VAL A 90 11.23 9.05 -12.67
N VAL A 91 11.67 8.90 -13.92
CA VAL A 91 12.54 7.79 -14.35
C VAL A 91 13.92 7.88 -13.66
N ALA A 92 14.48 9.08 -13.51
CA ALA A 92 15.73 9.28 -12.79
C ALA A 92 15.61 8.88 -11.29
N GLY A 93 14.53 9.28 -10.62
CA GLY A 93 14.25 8.88 -9.24
C GLY A 93 14.06 7.37 -9.09
N VAL A 94 13.36 6.74 -10.04
CA VAL A 94 13.23 5.28 -10.11
C VAL A 94 14.60 4.60 -10.29
N ALA A 95 15.41 5.05 -11.24
CA ALA A 95 16.72 4.47 -11.51
C ALA A 95 17.68 4.58 -10.31
N LEU A 96 17.67 5.73 -9.63
CA LEU A 96 18.44 5.95 -8.40
C LEU A 96 17.93 5.09 -7.24
N GLY A 97 16.61 5.00 -7.04
CA GLY A 97 16.01 4.15 -6.01
C GLY A 97 16.23 2.65 -6.25
N ALA A 98 16.18 2.23 -7.52
CA ALA A 98 16.38 0.83 -7.91
C ALA A 98 17.86 0.39 -7.78
N THR A 99 18.81 1.31 -7.94
CA THR A 99 20.25 1.03 -7.82
C THR A 99 20.78 1.17 -6.40
N GLY A 100 20.10 1.92 -5.52
CA GLY A 100 20.50 2.16 -4.12
C GLY A 100 19.79 1.31 -3.05
N GLY A 101 18.87 0.41 -3.41
CA GLY A 101 17.80 0.00 -2.50
C GLY A 101 17.59 -1.48 -2.19
N GLY A 102 18.58 -2.35 -2.41
CA GLY A 102 18.55 -3.73 -1.89
C GLY A 102 18.77 -3.84 -0.37
N ALA A 103 18.99 -2.74 0.34
CA ALA A 103 19.36 -2.74 1.75
C ALA A 103 18.62 -1.63 2.51
N GLY A 104 17.46 -1.95 3.11
CA GLY A 104 16.89 -1.01 4.10
C GLY A 104 15.39 -1.02 4.40
N ALA A 105 14.59 -1.94 3.85
CA ALA A 105 13.17 -2.06 4.24
C ALA A 105 12.81 -3.46 4.80
N GLY A 106 13.83 -4.22 5.22
CA GLY A 106 13.65 -5.33 6.17
C GLY A 106 13.62 -4.73 7.57
N GLY A 107 12.44 -4.70 8.17
CA GLY A 107 12.23 -4.19 9.52
C GLY A 107 13.33 -4.66 10.46
N ARG A 108 13.95 -3.71 11.14
CA ARG A 108 14.69 -3.98 12.37
C ARG A 108 13.69 -4.44 13.42
N THR A 109 13.15 -5.66 13.29
CA THR A 109 12.70 -6.41 14.46
C THR A 109 13.99 -6.77 15.19
N GLY A 110 14.36 -5.90 16.14
CA GLY A 110 15.55 -6.09 16.95
C GLY A 110 15.50 -7.44 17.68
N PRO A 111 16.65 -8.05 18.03
CA PRO A 111 16.71 -9.32 18.76
C PRO A 111 16.17 -9.28 20.21
N ALA A 112 15.39 -8.27 20.60
CA ALA A 112 15.01 -8.00 21.98
C ALA A 112 13.69 -8.69 22.43
N GLU A 113 12.84 -9.16 21.51
CA GLU A 113 11.56 -9.78 21.88
C GLU A 113 11.70 -11.27 22.29
N ARG A 114 12.83 -11.92 21.99
CA ARG A 114 13.07 -13.33 22.36
C ARG A 114 13.63 -13.54 23.77
N ALA A 115 13.73 -12.50 24.60
CA ALA A 115 14.30 -12.59 25.95
C ALA A 115 13.27 -12.40 27.08
N GLY A 116 12.01 -12.05 26.79
CA GLY A 116 11.05 -11.62 27.81
C GLY A 116 9.95 -12.63 28.20
N VAL A 117 9.81 -13.76 27.49
CA VAL A 117 8.77 -14.77 27.79
C VAL A 117 9.43 -16.05 28.29
N ARG A 118 10.09 -15.96 29.45
CA ARG A 118 10.21 -17.11 30.35
C ARG A 118 9.18 -16.91 31.45
N SER A 119 7.98 -17.43 31.22
CA SER A 119 6.97 -17.59 32.26
C SER A 119 7.50 -18.54 33.35
N PRO A 120 7.50 -18.16 34.64
CA PRO A 120 7.91 -19.03 35.73
C PRO A 120 6.72 -19.86 36.20
N HIS A 121 6.19 -20.74 35.35
CA HIS A 121 5.15 -21.68 35.77
C HIS A 121 5.44 -23.07 35.22
N GLY A 122 6.26 -23.79 35.99
CA GLY A 122 6.57 -25.18 35.75
C GLY A 122 7.14 -25.84 36.99
N ARG A 123 6.26 -26.58 37.69
CA ARG A 123 6.56 -27.66 38.67
C ARG A 123 6.61 -27.26 40.14
N LEU A 124 5.43 -26.87 40.64
CA LEU A 124 4.88 -27.24 41.95
C LEU A 124 4.67 -28.77 42.09
N GLY A 125 5.64 -29.58 41.66
CA GLY A 125 5.53 -31.04 41.60
C GLY A 125 6.69 -31.76 42.31
N ARG A 126 7.28 -31.13 43.32
CA ARG A 126 8.42 -31.68 44.07
C ARG A 126 8.29 -31.47 45.59
N GLN A 127 7.06 -31.56 46.10
CA GLN A 127 6.77 -31.66 47.54
C GLN A 127 6.24 -33.03 47.97
N GLU A 128 6.31 -34.04 47.11
CA GLU A 128 6.26 -35.44 47.53
C GLU A 128 7.69 -35.95 47.72
N ALA A 129 8.29 -35.68 48.89
CA ALA A 129 9.38 -36.48 49.48
C ALA A 129 9.92 -35.80 50.75
N ALA A 130 9.13 -35.75 51.82
CA ALA A 130 9.68 -35.68 53.17
C ALA A 130 8.61 -36.01 54.21
N HIS A 131 8.92 -36.98 55.07
CA HIS A 131 8.26 -37.33 56.34
C HIS A 131 7.05 -38.28 56.25
N PRO A 132 7.20 -39.50 56.80
CA PRO A 132 7.08 -39.66 58.25
C PRO A 132 8.15 -40.58 58.86
N ALA A 133 8.83 -40.11 59.91
CA ALA A 133 9.59 -41.00 60.78
C ALA A 133 9.62 -40.44 62.20
N HIS A 134 8.45 -40.39 62.84
CA HIS A 134 8.33 -40.37 64.29
C HIS A 134 6.98 -40.98 64.66
N THR A 135 6.99 -42.14 65.31
CA THR A 135 6.30 -42.39 66.60
C THR A 135 6.24 -43.90 66.85
N ARG A 136 7.02 -44.31 67.86
CA ARG A 136 6.90 -45.47 68.76
C ARG A 136 7.10 -46.88 68.20
#